data_AF-A0A522AXY8-F1
#
_entry.id   AF-A0A522AXY8-F1
#
_cell.length_a   1.000
_cell.length_b   1.000
_cell.length_c   1.000
_cell.angle_alpha   90.00
_cell.angle_beta   90.00
_cell.angle_gamma   90.00
#
_symmetry.space_group_name_H-M   'P 1'
#
loop_
_entity.id
_entity.type
_entity.pdbx_description
1 polymer ?
#
loop_
_entity_poly.entity_id
_entity_poly.type
_entity_poly.pdbx_seq_one_letter_code
_entity_poly.pdbx_strand_id
1 'polypeptide(L)'
;MSEWTPKLNAVAAGVVVTFGFTMVWNPIPVSWAAMAGVGFTALLVWLGSTPKHVWAWACLFLGIESLSWPAVQMVKLRMSGVQDLSEDQMKELVGTMFLGVFFATFWLTFAYGVFRWIKRAENHDEPPPTP
;
A
#
# COMPACT_ATOMS: atom_id res chain seq x y z
N MET A 1 -20.90 9.14 14.79
CA MET A 1 -19.45 9.41 14.88
C MET A 1 -19.19 10.80 14.34
N SER A 2 -18.33 11.59 14.97
CA SER A 2 -18.00 12.96 14.49
C SER A 2 -17.46 12.90 13.07
N GLU A 3 -17.95 13.74 12.16
CA GLU A 3 -17.54 13.79 10.73
C GLU A 3 -16.04 14.04 10.52
N TRP A 4 -15.33 14.42 11.58
CA TRP A 4 -13.89 14.62 11.60
C TRP A 4 -13.07 13.34 11.64
N THR A 5 -13.56 12.29 12.29
CA THR A 5 -12.86 11.01 12.45
C THR A 5 -12.53 10.31 11.12
N PRO A 6 -13.44 10.22 10.12
CA PRO A 6 -13.10 9.64 8.82
C PRO A 6 -12.09 10.49 8.03
N LYS A 7 -12.19 11.83 8.11
CA LYS A 7 -11.28 12.73 7.41
C LYS A 7 -9.84 12.64 7.94
N LEU A 8 -9.68 12.59 9.27
CA LEU A 8 -8.37 12.41 9.92
C LEU A 8 -7.73 11.06 9.55
N ASN A 9 -8.52 9.99 9.51
CA ASN A 9 -8.03 8.67 9.10
C ASN A 9 -7.67 8.63 7.60
N ALA A 10 -8.41 9.32 6.75
CA ALA A 10 -8.08 9.45 5.33
C ALA A 10 -6.75 10.20 5.12
N VAL A 11 -6.52 11.28 5.86
CA VAL A 11 -5.25 12.00 5.83
C VAL A 11 -4.11 11.13 6.37
N ALA A 12 -4.30 10.44 7.50
CA ALA A 12 -3.28 9.56 8.06
C ALA A 12 -2.95 8.40 7.12
N ALA A 13 -3.95 7.74 6.54
CA ALA A 13 -3.75 6.68 5.56
C ALA A 13 -3.06 7.20 4.29
N GLY A 14 -3.45 8.39 3.82
CA GLY A 14 -2.79 9.07 2.70
C GLY A 14 -1.32 9.35 2.98
N VAL A 15 -0.98 9.86 4.17
CA VAL A 15 0.41 10.07 4.61
C VAL A 15 1.19 8.77 4.64
N VAL A 16 0.60 7.69 5.16
CA VAL A 16 1.27 6.37 5.24
C VAL A 16 1.54 5.79 3.85
N VAL A 17 0.58 5.85 2.93
CA VAL A 17 0.77 5.41 1.53
C VAL A 17 1.81 6.28 0.82
N THR A 18 1.78 7.60 1.05
CA THR A 18 2.76 8.52 0.49
C THR A 18 4.17 8.23 1.00
N PHE A 19 4.30 7.95 2.30
CA PHE A 19 5.59 7.58 2.90
C PHE A 19 6.10 6.26 2.32
N GLY A 20 5.23 5.24 2.18
CA GLY A 20 5.54 3.99 1.48
C GLY A 20 6.12 4.25 0.09
N PHE A 21 5.42 5.06 -0.70
CA PHE A 21 5.82 5.44 -2.05
C PHE A 21 7.14 6.21 -2.12
N THR A 22 7.34 7.16 -1.21
CA THR A 22 8.61 7.92 -1.17
C THR A 22 9.81 7.05 -0.79
N MET A 23 9.61 6.02 0.04
CA MET A 23 10.69 5.13 0.46
C MET A 23 11.15 4.18 -0.65
N VAL A 24 10.22 3.73 -1.51
CA VAL A 24 10.51 2.85 -2.65
C VAL A 24 11.37 3.54 -3.70
N TRP A 25 11.06 4.82 -3.93
CA TRP A 25 11.56 5.56 -5.07
C TRP A 25 12.57 6.62 -4.65
N ASN A 26 13.74 6.20 -4.18
CA ASN A 26 14.89 7.11 -4.12
C ASN A 26 15.65 7.05 -5.47
N PRO A 27 15.81 8.13 -6.26
CA PRO A 27 15.41 9.53 -6.00
C PRO A 27 14.31 9.99 -6.97
N ILE A 28 13.04 9.71 -6.68
CA ILE A 28 11.96 10.45 -7.33
C ILE A 28 11.90 11.85 -6.72
N PRO A 29 11.81 12.90 -7.53
CA PRO A 29 11.65 14.27 -7.03
C PRO A 29 10.44 14.38 -6.11
N VAL A 30 10.61 15.05 -4.97
CA VAL A 30 9.60 15.21 -3.91
C VAL A 30 8.25 15.72 -4.44
N SER A 31 8.24 16.46 -5.55
CA SER A 31 7.02 16.91 -6.23
C SER A 31 6.16 15.77 -6.78
N TRP A 32 6.77 14.73 -7.36
CA TRP A 32 6.06 13.56 -7.87
C TRP A 32 5.54 12.67 -6.74
N ALA A 33 6.34 12.51 -5.68
CA ALA A 33 5.89 11.86 -4.45
C ALA A 33 4.71 12.60 -3.81
N ALA A 34 4.76 13.93 -3.75
CA ALA A 34 3.67 14.75 -3.24
C ALA A 34 2.42 14.64 -4.13
N MET A 35 2.57 14.62 -5.46
CA MET A 35 1.44 14.41 -6.37
C MET A 35 0.82 13.02 -6.23
N ALA A 36 1.64 11.96 -6.15
CA ALA A 36 1.17 10.61 -5.91
C ALA A 36 0.45 10.53 -4.56
N GLY A 37 1.02 11.12 -3.52
CA GLY A 37 0.42 11.18 -2.19
C GLY A 37 -0.92 11.91 -2.15
N VAL A 38 -1.01 13.09 -2.78
CA VAL A 38 -2.28 13.84 -2.91
C VAL A 38 -3.29 13.04 -3.75
N GLY A 39 -2.85 12.39 -4.82
CA GLY A 39 -3.69 11.53 -5.65
C GLY A 39 -4.24 10.32 -4.89
N PHE A 40 -3.40 9.61 -4.15
CA PHE A 40 -3.81 8.50 -3.30
C PHE A 40 -4.73 8.96 -2.17
N THR A 41 -4.44 10.10 -1.54
CA THR A 41 -5.30 10.66 -0.50
C THR A 41 -6.66 11.05 -1.06
N ALA A 42 -6.71 11.69 -2.24
CA ALA A 42 -7.95 12.04 -2.93
C ALA A 42 -8.74 10.79 -3.36
N LEU A 43 -8.07 9.75 -3.88
CA LEU A 43 -8.69 8.47 -4.22
C LEU A 43 -9.24 7.76 -2.99
N LEU A 44 -8.51 7.76 -1.87
CA LEU A 44 -8.96 7.15 -0.61
C LEU A 44 -10.14 7.90 0.00
N VAL A 45 -10.16 9.24 -0.09
CA VAL A 45 -11.31 10.07 0.27
C VAL A 45 -12.51 9.80 -0.64
N TRP A 46 -12.26 9.48 -1.92
CA TRP A 46 -13.32 9.17 -2.87
C TRP A 46 -13.87 7.73 -2.73
N LEU A 47 -13.02 6.76 -2.38
CA LEU A 47 -13.40 5.34 -2.23
C LEU A 47 -13.93 4.98 -0.84
N GLY A 48 -13.53 5.70 0.22
CA GLY A 48 -13.80 5.30 1.60
C GLY A 48 -14.85 6.15 2.29
N SER A 49 -16.13 5.73 2.29
CA SER A 49 -17.17 6.38 3.12
C SER A 49 -16.97 6.13 4.62
N THR A 50 -16.14 5.13 4.99
CA THR A 50 -15.84 4.76 6.38
C THR A 50 -14.34 4.63 6.64
N PRO A 51 -13.85 4.95 7.86
CA PRO A 51 -12.42 4.89 8.19
C PRO A 51 -11.81 3.50 7.97
N LYS A 52 -12.60 2.44 8.16
CA LYS A 52 -12.16 1.05 7.96
C LYS A 52 -11.86 0.75 6.49
N HIS A 53 -12.70 1.24 5.57
CA HIS A 53 -12.51 1.07 4.13
C HIS A 53 -11.23 1.78 3.66
N VAL A 54 -10.99 3.00 4.13
CA VAL A 54 -9.78 3.77 3.82
C VAL A 54 -8.52 2.96 4.17
N TRP A 55 -8.47 2.39 5.38
CA TRP A 55 -7.32 1.58 5.80
C TRP A 55 -7.19 0.27 5.05
N ALA A 56 -8.31 -0.38 4.70
CA ALA A 56 -8.29 -1.60 3.89
C ALA A 56 -7.63 -1.34 2.53
N TRP A 57 -8.02 -0.25 1.87
CA TRP A 57 -7.43 0.18 0.60
C TRP A 57 -5.97 0.63 0.76
N ALA A 58 -5.63 1.38 1.81
CA ALA A 58 -4.25 1.80 2.06
C ALA A 58 -3.30 0.60 2.25
N CYS A 59 -3.70 -0.39 3.04
CA CYS A 59 -2.93 -1.62 3.21
C CYS A 59 -2.82 -2.43 1.91
N LEU A 60 -3.87 -2.43 1.07
CA LEU A 60 -3.81 -3.10 -0.23
C LEU A 60 -2.78 -2.42 -1.16
N PHE A 61 -2.80 -1.09 -1.23
CA PHE A 61 -1.82 -0.33 -2.00
C PHE A 61 -0.39 -0.53 -1.50
N LEU A 62 -0.16 -0.46 -0.18
CA LEU A 62 1.14 -0.73 0.43
C LEU A 62 1.63 -2.16 0.12
N GLY A 63 0.72 -3.13 0.10
CA GLY A 63 1.05 -4.51 -0.24
C GLY A 63 1.51 -4.65 -1.69
N ILE A 64 0.78 -4.05 -2.63
CA ILE A 64 1.15 -4.05 -4.06
C ILE A 64 2.45 -3.27 -4.30
N GLU A 65 2.62 -2.15 -3.61
CA GLU A 65 3.84 -1.35 -3.68
C GLU A 65 5.06 -2.12 -3.17
N SER A 66 4.92 -2.89 -2.09
CA SER A 66 6.00 -3.71 -1.56
C SER A 66 6.48 -4.76 -2.57
N LEU A 67 5.59 -5.26 -3.45
CA LEU A 67 5.97 -6.14 -4.57
C LEU A 67 6.70 -5.39 -5.69
N SER A 68 6.59 -4.07 -5.76
CA SER A 68 7.28 -3.26 -6.75
C SER A 68 8.77 -3.10 -6.45
N TRP A 69 9.21 -3.30 -5.19
CA TRP A 69 10.62 -3.24 -4.79
C TRP A 69 11.51 -4.23 -5.56
N PRO A 70 11.24 -5.55 -5.55
CA PRO A 70 12.02 -6.50 -6.35
C PRO A 70 11.91 -6.25 -7.85
N ALA A 71 10.75 -5.80 -8.35
CA ALA A 71 10.57 -5.49 -9.77
C ALA A 71 11.45 -4.31 -10.21
N VAL A 72 11.51 -3.23 -9.44
CA VAL A 72 12.38 -2.07 -9.70
C VAL A 72 13.85 -2.46 -9.64
N GLN A 73 14.25 -3.30 -8.68
CA GLN A 73 15.63 -3.81 -8.63
C GLN A 73 15.98 -4.66 -9.85
N MET A 74 15.07 -5.54 -10.30
CA MET A 74 15.28 -6.29 -11.55
C MET A 74 15.42 -5.35 -12.76
N VAL A 75 14.60 -4.29 -12.86
CA VAL A 75 14.72 -3.29 -13.94
C VAL A 75 16.05 -2.55 -13.86
N LYS A 76 16.49 -2.13 -12.67
CA LYS A 76 17.80 -1.50 -12.46
C LYS A 76 18.94 -2.40 -12.93
N LEU A 77 18.90 -3.69 -12.57
CA LEU A 77 19.87 -4.69 -13.00
C LEU A 77 19.88 -4.91 -14.52
N ARG A 78 18.71 -4.85 -15.17
CA ARG A 78 18.60 -4.96 -16.63
C ARG A 78 19.15 -3.72 -17.33
N MET A 79 18.93 -2.53 -16.77
CA MET A 79 19.41 -1.28 -17.33
C MET A 79 20.91 -1.06 -17.11
N SER A 80 21.48 -1.56 -16.01
CA SER A 80 22.90 -1.42 -15.72
C SER A 80 23.79 -2.31 -16.61
N GLY A 81 23.22 -3.23 -17.38
CA GLY A 81 23.95 -4.00 -18.40
C GLY A 81 25.05 -4.91 -17.83
N VAL A 82 25.05 -5.15 -16.52
CA VAL A 82 26.11 -5.89 -15.83
C VAL A 82 25.86 -7.38 -16.02
N GLN A 83 26.79 -8.06 -16.68
CA GLN A 83 26.74 -9.51 -16.92
C GLN A 83 27.05 -10.33 -15.65
N ASP A 84 27.81 -9.75 -14.72
CA ASP A 84 28.17 -10.34 -13.42
C ASP A 84 27.62 -9.49 -12.27
N LEU A 85 26.59 -9.98 -11.59
CA LEU A 85 26.17 -9.34 -10.32
C LEU A 85 27.30 -9.52 -9.31
N SER A 86 27.83 -8.41 -8.78
CA SER A 86 28.73 -8.48 -7.63
C SER A 86 28.01 -9.11 -6.43
N GLU A 87 28.75 -9.72 -5.51
CA GLU A 87 28.17 -10.30 -4.29
C GLU A 87 27.29 -9.30 -3.53
N ASP A 88 27.67 -8.02 -3.53
CA ASP A 88 26.93 -6.96 -2.84
C ASP A 88 25.58 -6.70 -3.51
N GLN A 89 25.53 -6.70 -4.85
CA GLN A 89 24.29 -6.55 -5.61
C GLN A 89 23.37 -7.77 -5.47
N MET A 90 23.94 -8.99 -5.40
CA MET A 90 23.14 -10.18 -5.11
C MET A 90 22.54 -10.15 -3.70
N LYS A 91 23.34 -9.78 -2.69
CA LYS A 91 22.87 -9.65 -1.30
C LYS A 91 21.78 -8.58 -1.18
N GLU A 92 21.96 -7.46 -1.86
CA GLU A 92 20.96 -6.38 -1.92
C GLU A 92 19.67 -6.82 -2.61
N LEU A 93 19.76 -7.53 -3.75
CA LEU A 93 18.60 -8.06 -4.47
C LEU A 93 17.81 -9.06 -3.62
N VAL A 94 18.50 -10.00 -2.98
CA VAL A 94 17.85 -11.00 -2.11
C VAL A 94 17.22 -10.31 -0.90
N GLY A 95 17.92 -9.36 -0.27
CA GLY A 95 17.39 -8.58 0.84
C GLY A 95 16.14 -7.78 0.45
N THR A 96 16.19 -7.11 -0.70
CA THR A 96 15.07 -6.32 -1.23
C THR A 96 13.89 -7.19 -1.64
N MET A 97 14.14 -8.36 -2.23
CA MET A 97 13.10 -9.32 -2.58
C MET A 97 12.44 -9.91 -1.34
N PHE A 98 13.22 -10.32 -0.35
CA PHE A 98 12.69 -10.86 0.90
C PHE A 98 11.86 -9.81 1.64
N LEU A 99 12.39 -8.59 1.78
CA LEU A 99 11.70 -7.50 2.45
C LEU A 99 10.42 -7.11 1.69
N GLY A 100 10.50 -6.97 0.36
CA GLY A 100 9.34 -6.66 -0.48
C GLY A 100 8.23 -7.71 -0.38
N VAL A 101 8.56 -9.01 -0.48
CA VAL A 101 7.57 -10.10 -0.34
C VAL A 101 7.03 -10.21 1.08
N PHE A 102 7.87 -10.01 2.09
CA PHE A 102 7.45 -10.04 3.49
C PHE A 102 6.46 -8.91 3.80
N PHE A 103 6.79 -7.67 3.44
CA PHE A 103 5.91 -6.52 3.61
C PHE A 103 4.65 -6.65 2.76
N ALA A 104 4.75 -7.15 1.53
CA ALA A 104 3.59 -7.42 0.68
C ALA A 104 2.62 -8.39 1.36
N THR A 105 3.14 -9.52 1.85
CA THR A 105 2.34 -10.54 2.52
C THR A 105 1.69 -9.97 3.79
N PHE A 106 2.46 -9.23 4.60
CA PHE A 106 1.97 -8.58 5.81
C PHE A 106 0.81 -7.62 5.51
N TRP A 107 1.01 -6.68 4.58
CA TRP A 107 0.02 -5.66 4.25
C TRP A 107 -1.20 -6.22 3.51
N LEU A 108 -1.02 -7.19 2.60
CA LEU A 108 -2.14 -7.86 1.93
C LEU A 108 -2.99 -8.68 2.91
N THR A 109 -2.36 -9.35 3.87
CA THR A 109 -3.09 -10.08 4.92
C THR A 109 -3.90 -9.13 5.79
N PHE A 110 -3.31 -7.98 6.15
CA PHE A 110 -4.00 -6.96 6.94
C PHE A 110 -5.18 -6.34 6.16
N ALA A 111 -4.97 -5.99 4.88
CA ALA A 111 -6.02 -5.52 3.99
C ALA A 111 -7.18 -6.51 3.91
N TYR A 112 -6.89 -7.78 3.66
CA TYR A 112 -7.88 -8.85 3.61
C TYR A 112 -8.65 -9.00 4.93
N GLY A 113 -7.96 -8.94 6.07
CA GLY A 113 -8.57 -8.99 7.39
C GLY A 113 -9.57 -7.85 7.62
N VAL A 114 -9.21 -6.62 7.23
CA VAL A 114 -10.08 -5.45 7.36
C VAL A 114 -11.27 -5.53 6.40
N PHE A 115 -11.07 -5.91 5.13
CA PHE A 115 -12.17 -6.13 4.18
C PHE A 115 -13.14 -7.22 4.65
N ARG A 116 -12.62 -8.32 5.19
CA ARG A 116 -13.44 -9.39 5.76
C ARG A 116 -14.25 -8.92 6.96
N TRP A 117 -13.67 -8.06 7.81
CA TRP A 117 -14.37 -7.50 8.96
C TRP A 117 -15.49 -6.55 8.55
N ILE A 118 -15.24 -5.70 7.56
CA ILE A 118 -16.24 -4.81 6.95
C ILE A 118 -17.41 -5.63 6.40
N LYS A 119 -17.12 -6.64 5.57
CA LYS A 119 -18.15 -7.51 4.98
C LYS A 119 -18.98 -8.25 6.03
N ARG A 120 -18.36 -8.67 7.13
CA ARG A 120 -19.12 -9.30 8.25
C ARG A 120 -20.03 -8.31 8.97
N ALA A 121 -19.60 -7.05 9.14
CA ALA A 121 -20.43 -6.03 9.78
C ALA A 121 -21.66 -5.69 8.93
N GLU A 122 -21.48 -5.58 7.60
CA GLU A 122 -22.58 -5.33 6.66
C GLU A 122 -23.64 -6.44 6.67
N ASN A 123 -23.21 -7.71 6.65
CA ASN A 123 -24.13 -8.86 6.73
C ASN A 123 -24.91 -8.96 8.06
N HIS A 124 -24.45 -8.26 9.11
CA HIS A 124 -25.07 -8.31 10.43
C HIS A 124 -26.16 -7.24 10.61
N ASP A 125 -26.19 -6.24 9.71
CA ASP A 125 -27.18 -5.17 9.64
C ASP A 125 -28.30 -5.48 8.62
N GLU A 126 -28.22 -6.57 7.87
CA GLU A 126 -29.31 -7.04 7.00
C GLU A 126 -30.46 -7.59 7.87
N PRO A 127 -31.70 -7.04 7.74
CA PRO A 127 -32.85 -7.58 8.46
C PRO A 127 -33.11 -9.02 8.00
N PRO A 128 -33.56 -9.91 8.92
CA PRO A 128 -33.78 -11.31 8.58
C PRO A 128 -34.75 -11.43 7.39
N PRO A 129 -34.51 -12.36 6.45
CA PRO A 129 -35.40 -12.55 5.32
C PRO A 129 -36.80 -12.86 5.85
N THR A 130 -37.77 -12.03 5.45
CA THR A 130 -39.18 -12.26 5.77
C THR A 130 -39.64 -13.56 5.12
N PRO A 131 -40.25 -14.49 5.89
CA PRO A 131 -40.72 -15.78 5.39
C PRO A 131 -41.87 -15.63 4.37
#